data_AF-A0A1B4FGI8-F1
#
_entry.id   AF-A0A1B4FGI8-F1
#
_cell.length_a   1.000
_cell.length_b   1.000
_cell.length_c   1.000
_cell.angle_alpha   90.00
_cell.angle_beta   90.00
_cell.angle_gamma   90.00
#
_symmetry.space_group_name_H-M   'P 1'
#
loop_
_entity.id
_entity.type
_entity.pdbx_description
1 polymer ?
#
loop_
_entity_poly.entity_id
_entity_poly.type
_entity_poly.pdbx_seq_one_letter_code
_entity_poly.pdbx_strand_id
1 'polypeptide(L)'
;MRNRKFVPFIVALAFAAAAATPALAVTITRVDGQPMNPNGEPFSATSSPNETLLSKGSITANCVATFNGTITSAGVVNITSTMFTGSNSLCGLIKGSASGLNPWTGQADSATQLTINNAQVNVTLLGQCGPSKVVTSWNDANSSITFSNAVLAPDCKVTGTVVTSPKFRVQ
;
A
#
# COMPACT_ATOMS: atom_id res chain seq x y z
N MET A 1 79.14 13.92 -21.54
CA MET A 1 77.87 14.69 -21.48
C MET A 1 76.95 14.10 -22.54
N ARG A 2 75.68 13.74 -22.35
CA ARG A 2 74.73 13.72 -21.22
C ARG A 2 73.58 12.82 -21.69
N ASN A 3 73.37 11.69 -21.02
CA ASN A 3 72.32 10.72 -21.31
C ASN A 3 70.94 11.38 -21.17
N ARG A 4 70.10 11.29 -22.20
CA ARG A 4 68.69 11.72 -22.14
C ARG A 4 67.82 10.48 -21.95
N LYS A 5 67.36 10.27 -20.71
CA LYS A 5 66.38 9.26 -20.35
C LYS A 5 64.99 9.75 -20.79
N PHE A 6 64.31 8.96 -21.63
CA PHE A 6 62.89 9.12 -21.90
C PHE A 6 62.10 8.45 -20.77
N VAL A 7 61.19 9.19 -20.14
CA VAL A 7 60.25 8.68 -19.14
C VAL A 7 58.86 8.67 -19.78
N PRO A 8 58.19 7.52 -19.92
CA PRO A 8 56.79 7.51 -20.31
C PRO A 8 55.92 7.80 -19.09
N PHE A 9 55.10 8.86 -19.17
CA PHE A 9 54.03 9.14 -18.23
C PHE A 9 52.83 8.25 -18.58
N ILE A 10 52.56 7.22 -17.78
CA ILE A 10 51.33 6.43 -17.88
C ILE A 10 50.27 7.12 -17.02
N VAL A 11 49.29 7.74 -17.66
CA VAL A 11 48.10 8.28 -16.99
C VAL A 11 47.10 7.13 -16.82
N ALA A 12 46.99 6.60 -15.61
CA ALA A 12 45.96 5.63 -15.26
C ALA A 12 44.66 6.37 -14.95
N LEU A 13 43.69 6.32 -15.89
CA LEU A 13 42.31 6.72 -15.63
C LEU A 13 41.64 5.64 -14.78
N ALA A 14 41.58 5.86 -13.47
CA ALA A 14 40.73 5.08 -12.58
C ALA A 14 39.28 5.51 -12.79
N PHE A 15 38.52 4.74 -13.56
CA PHE A 15 37.06 4.84 -13.60
C PHE A 15 36.52 4.38 -12.23
N ALA A 16 36.24 5.33 -11.35
CA ALA A 16 35.44 5.07 -10.16
C ALA A 16 33.99 4.82 -10.62
N ALA A 17 33.64 3.56 -10.83
CA ALA A 17 32.25 3.14 -10.93
C ALA A 17 31.61 3.40 -9.56
N ALA A 18 30.95 4.55 -9.42
CA ALA A 18 30.06 4.79 -8.30
C ALA A 18 28.96 3.72 -8.39
N ALA A 19 29.08 2.69 -7.56
CA ALA A 19 27.99 1.76 -7.31
C ALA A 19 26.85 2.60 -6.71
N ALA A 20 25.95 3.05 -7.57
CA ALA A 20 24.66 3.56 -7.15
C ALA A 20 23.94 2.36 -6.52
N THR A 21 24.08 2.20 -5.21
CA THR A 21 23.22 1.31 -4.45
C THR A 21 21.79 1.76 -4.76
N PRO A 22 20.94 0.91 -5.35
CA PRO A 22 19.55 1.30 -5.60
C PRO A 22 18.97 1.72 -4.25
N ALA A 23 18.43 2.95 -4.20
CA ALA A 23 17.65 3.43 -3.07
C ALA A 23 16.62 2.36 -2.75
N LEU A 24 16.69 1.80 -1.54
CA LEU A 24 15.91 0.67 -0.99
C LEU A 24 14.61 0.43 -1.78
N ALA A 25 14.70 -0.38 -2.83
CA ALA A 25 13.55 -0.69 -3.66
C ALA A 25 12.76 -1.78 -2.94
N VAL A 26 11.59 -1.40 -2.43
CA VAL A 26 10.69 -2.34 -1.78
C VAL A 26 10.34 -3.46 -2.76
N THR A 27 10.55 -4.70 -2.31
CA THR A 27 10.27 -5.89 -3.10
C THR A 27 9.11 -6.64 -2.49
N ILE A 28 8.09 -6.91 -3.31
CA ILE A 28 6.95 -7.74 -2.95
C ILE A 28 7.13 -9.14 -3.53
N THR A 29 6.83 -10.16 -2.74
CA THR A 29 6.75 -11.56 -3.19
C THR A 29 5.57 -12.26 -2.55
N ARG A 30 5.13 -13.39 -3.13
CA ARG A 30 4.10 -14.24 -2.50
C ARG A 30 4.74 -15.18 -1.48
N VAL A 31 4.08 -15.36 -0.33
CA VAL A 31 4.53 -16.24 0.75
C VAL A 31 4.50 -17.72 0.33
N ASP A 32 3.60 -18.08 -0.58
CA ASP A 32 3.47 -19.46 -1.09
C ASP A 32 4.53 -19.84 -2.15
N GLY A 33 5.47 -18.94 -2.45
CA GLY A 33 6.56 -19.19 -3.40
C GLY A 33 6.17 -19.17 -4.87
N GLN A 34 4.90 -18.90 -5.19
CA GLN A 34 4.48 -18.71 -6.58
C GLN A 34 5.02 -17.39 -7.13
N PRO A 35 5.39 -17.33 -8.42
CA PRO A 35 5.81 -16.09 -9.05
C PRO A 35 4.65 -15.07 -9.03
N MET A 36 4.97 -13.78 -8.89
CA MET A 36 3.97 -12.72 -9.04
C MET A 36 3.55 -12.59 -10.51
N ASN A 37 2.27 -12.26 -10.72
CA ASN A 37 1.77 -11.89 -12.04
C ASN A 37 2.50 -10.62 -12.53
N PRO A 38 3.13 -10.65 -13.72
CA PRO A 38 3.87 -9.51 -14.26
C PRO A 38 2.99 -8.28 -14.54
N ASN A 39 1.68 -8.47 -14.72
CA ASN A 39 0.72 -7.38 -14.92
C ASN A 39 0.12 -6.83 -13.61
N GLY A 40 0.61 -7.30 -12.46
CA GLY A 40 0.06 -7.03 -11.14
C GLY A 40 -0.68 -8.25 -10.59
N GLU A 41 -0.25 -8.70 -9.40
CA GLU A 41 -0.85 -9.83 -8.69
C GLU A 41 -2.21 -9.42 -8.11
N PRO A 42 -3.31 -10.09 -8.49
CA PRO A 42 -4.60 -9.81 -7.90
C PRO A 42 -4.59 -10.20 -6.42
N PHE A 43 -5.20 -9.36 -5.58
CA PHE A 43 -5.36 -9.64 -4.16
C PHE A 43 -6.75 -9.24 -3.66
N SER A 44 -7.14 -9.88 -2.56
CA SER A 44 -8.23 -9.45 -1.70
C SER A 44 -7.71 -9.25 -0.29
N ALA A 45 -7.96 -8.08 0.31
CA ALA A 45 -7.61 -7.77 1.68
C ALA A 45 -8.89 -7.64 2.50
N THR A 46 -9.10 -8.51 3.48
CA THR A 46 -10.34 -8.55 4.27
C THR A 46 -10.05 -8.47 5.77
N SER A 47 -10.84 -7.69 6.50
CA SER A 47 -10.77 -7.63 7.96
C SER A 47 -11.54 -8.77 8.61
N SER A 48 -11.21 -9.10 9.86
CA SER A 48 -12.06 -10.01 10.63
C SER A 48 -13.44 -9.37 10.93
N PRO A 49 -14.45 -10.16 11.31
CA PRO A 49 -15.75 -9.65 11.73
C PRO A 49 -15.64 -8.56 12.79
N ASN A 50 -16.24 -7.39 12.52
CA ASN A 50 -16.30 -6.23 13.42
C ASN A 50 -14.95 -5.58 13.77
N GLU A 51 -13.89 -5.80 12.99
CA GLU A 51 -12.57 -5.17 13.25
C GLU A 51 -12.36 -3.83 12.56
N THR A 52 -13.11 -3.52 11.50
CA THR A 52 -12.99 -2.21 10.84
C THR A 52 -13.97 -1.23 11.44
N LEU A 53 -13.46 -0.34 12.28
CA LEU A 53 -14.17 0.79 12.83
C LEU A 53 -14.13 1.94 11.83
N LEU A 54 -15.29 2.32 11.32
CA LEU A 54 -15.46 3.56 10.56
C LEU A 54 -16.34 4.51 11.36
N SER A 55 -15.82 5.68 11.66
CA SER A 55 -16.59 6.74 12.30
C SER A 55 -16.73 7.95 11.39
N LYS A 56 -17.83 8.67 11.55
CA LYS A 56 -18.11 9.96 10.92
C LYS A 56 -18.82 10.85 11.95
N GLY A 57 -18.12 11.87 12.44
CA GLY A 57 -18.59 12.64 13.59
C GLY A 57 -18.79 11.76 14.83
N SER A 58 -20.00 11.73 15.38
CA SER A 58 -20.37 10.89 16.54
C SER A 58 -20.89 9.50 16.17
N ILE A 59 -21.13 9.22 14.88
CA ILE A 59 -21.62 7.92 14.41
C ILE A 59 -20.44 7.01 14.15
N THR A 60 -20.53 5.77 14.61
CA THR A 60 -19.48 4.78 14.48
C THR A 60 -20.08 3.43 14.09
N ALA A 61 -19.48 2.78 13.10
CA ALA A 61 -19.87 1.47 12.59
C ALA A 61 -18.69 0.50 12.66
N ASN A 62 -18.95 -0.71 13.16
CA ASN A 62 -18.00 -1.82 13.15
C ASN A 62 -18.37 -2.74 11.99
N CYS A 63 -17.50 -2.83 10.99
CA CYS A 63 -17.76 -3.53 9.74
C CYS A 63 -16.64 -4.51 9.41
N VAL A 64 -16.96 -5.46 8.55
CA VAL A 64 -16.00 -6.18 7.72
C VAL A 64 -15.70 -5.30 6.51
N ALA A 65 -14.43 -4.96 6.31
CA ALA A 65 -13.98 -4.28 5.11
C ALA A 65 -13.25 -5.28 4.20
N THR A 66 -13.60 -5.26 2.92
CA THR A 66 -12.92 -6.02 1.87
C THR A 66 -12.45 -5.08 0.78
N PHE A 67 -11.17 -5.13 0.46
CA PHE A 67 -10.54 -4.37 -0.62
C PHE A 67 -10.01 -5.34 -1.67
N ASN A 68 -10.37 -5.14 -2.93
CA ASN A 68 -9.88 -5.95 -4.03
C ASN A 68 -9.09 -5.08 -4.99
N GLY A 69 -7.97 -5.61 -5.49
CA GLY A 69 -7.07 -4.85 -6.31
C GLY A 69 -5.93 -5.69 -6.88
N THR A 70 -4.90 -5.00 -7.35
CA THR A 70 -3.64 -5.61 -7.80
C THR A 70 -2.45 -4.99 -7.09
N ILE A 71 -1.40 -5.77 -6.90
CA ILE A 71 -0.10 -5.32 -6.37
C ILE A 71 1.04 -5.80 -7.27
N THR A 72 1.99 -4.92 -7.55
CA THR A 72 3.19 -5.27 -8.35
C THR A 72 4.35 -5.71 -7.46
N SER A 73 5.37 -6.35 -8.04
CA SER A 73 6.61 -6.70 -7.32
C SER A 73 7.38 -5.47 -6.81
N ALA A 74 7.13 -4.29 -7.36
CA ALA A 74 7.69 -3.01 -6.90
C ALA A 74 6.83 -2.32 -5.83
N GLY A 75 5.77 -2.96 -5.33
CA GLY A 75 4.94 -2.43 -4.25
C GLY A 75 3.86 -1.44 -4.68
N VAL A 76 3.67 -1.21 -5.98
CA VAL A 76 2.55 -0.39 -6.49
C VAL A 76 1.24 -1.14 -6.30
N VAL A 77 0.28 -0.50 -5.63
CA VAL A 77 -1.05 -1.05 -5.32
C VAL A 77 -2.13 -0.30 -6.10
N ASN A 78 -3.12 -1.05 -6.58
CA ASN A 78 -4.28 -0.50 -7.27
C ASN A 78 -5.57 -1.17 -6.77
N ILE A 79 -6.33 -0.50 -5.91
CA ILE A 79 -7.60 -0.99 -5.36
C ILE A 79 -8.73 -0.51 -6.25
N THR A 80 -9.46 -1.46 -6.84
CA THR A 80 -10.53 -1.21 -7.80
C THR A 80 -11.91 -1.53 -7.26
N SER A 81 -11.99 -2.09 -6.05
CA SER A 81 -13.27 -2.38 -5.38
C SER A 81 -13.08 -2.39 -3.88
N THR A 82 -14.06 -1.81 -3.19
CA THR A 82 -14.13 -1.71 -1.73
C THR A 82 -15.54 -2.08 -1.28
N MET A 83 -15.66 -2.95 -0.29
CA MET A 83 -16.94 -3.40 0.24
C MET A 83 -16.92 -3.35 1.77
N PHE A 84 -18.02 -2.87 2.35
CA PHE A 84 -18.23 -2.81 3.78
C PHE A 84 -19.50 -3.59 4.12
N THR A 85 -19.39 -4.61 4.97
CA THR A 85 -20.51 -5.45 5.42
C THR A 85 -20.48 -5.64 6.92
N GLY A 86 -21.54 -6.17 7.50
CA GLY A 86 -21.61 -6.42 8.94
C GLY A 86 -23.03 -6.72 9.39
N SER A 87 -23.16 -7.16 10.64
CA SER A 87 -24.46 -7.38 11.28
C SER A 87 -25.18 -6.07 11.60
N ASN A 88 -24.45 -4.95 11.71
CA ASN A 88 -25.02 -3.62 11.88
C ASN A 88 -25.48 -3.06 10.51
N SER A 89 -26.72 -2.56 10.46
CA SER A 89 -27.29 -1.92 9.27
C SER A 89 -26.48 -0.72 8.77
N LEU A 90 -25.71 -0.06 9.65
CA LEU A 90 -24.82 1.05 9.28
C LEU A 90 -23.74 0.65 8.28
N CYS A 91 -23.26 -0.60 8.28
CA CYS A 91 -22.23 -1.06 7.34
C CYS A 91 -22.73 -1.05 5.90
N GLY A 92 -24.01 -1.36 5.67
CA GLY A 92 -24.62 -1.31 4.34
C GLY A 92 -24.72 0.09 3.76
N LEU A 93 -24.69 1.13 4.62
CA LEU A 93 -24.74 2.54 4.23
C LEU A 93 -23.37 3.08 3.81
N ILE A 94 -22.28 2.38 4.10
CA ILE A 94 -20.92 2.79 3.76
C ILE A 94 -20.58 2.20 2.38
N LYS A 95 -20.18 3.07 1.46
CA LYS A 95 -19.68 2.70 0.12
C LYS A 95 -18.32 3.33 -0.09
N GLY A 96 -17.30 2.54 -0.41
CA GLY A 96 -16.05 3.13 -0.90
C GLY A 96 -16.17 3.48 -2.38
N SER A 97 -15.40 4.48 -2.79
CA SER A 97 -15.41 5.05 -4.15
C SER A 97 -14.52 4.31 -5.15
N ALA A 98 -13.67 3.39 -4.69
CA ALA A 98 -12.73 2.67 -5.53
C ALA A 98 -13.48 1.92 -6.64
N SER A 99 -13.06 2.16 -7.88
CA SER A 99 -13.61 1.51 -9.07
C SER A 99 -12.49 1.25 -10.09
N GLY A 100 -12.76 0.47 -11.12
CA GLY A 100 -11.79 0.26 -12.21
C GLY A 100 -11.40 1.55 -12.97
N LEU A 101 -12.28 2.56 -12.99
CA LEU A 101 -12.03 3.85 -13.64
C LEU A 101 -11.34 4.86 -12.71
N ASN A 102 -11.67 4.81 -11.41
CA ASN A 102 -11.11 5.69 -10.38
C ASN A 102 -10.65 4.84 -9.19
N PRO A 103 -9.50 4.17 -9.29
CA PRO A 103 -9.03 3.31 -8.22
C PRO A 103 -8.38 4.12 -7.09
N TRP A 104 -8.32 3.50 -5.90
CA TRP A 104 -7.39 3.97 -4.87
C TRP A 104 -6.01 3.41 -5.18
N THR A 105 -5.04 4.29 -5.31
CA THR A 105 -3.66 3.89 -5.63
C THR A 105 -2.85 3.79 -4.35
N GLY A 106 -1.80 2.99 -4.33
CA GLY A 106 -0.95 2.89 -3.16
C GLY A 106 0.47 2.48 -3.52
N GLN A 107 1.33 2.57 -2.51
CA GLN A 107 2.74 2.23 -2.62
C GLN A 107 3.21 1.63 -1.29
N ALA A 108 3.84 0.47 -1.35
CA ALA A 108 4.65 -0.01 -0.23
C ALA A 108 5.88 0.91 -0.11
N ASP A 109 5.93 1.70 0.96
CA ASP A 109 6.95 2.71 1.19
C ASP A 109 8.20 2.10 1.85
N SER A 110 8.01 1.04 2.65
CA SER A 110 9.06 0.26 3.30
C SER A 110 8.54 -1.13 3.68
N ALA A 111 9.42 -1.98 4.24
CA ALA A 111 9.08 -3.29 4.79
C ALA A 111 8.00 -3.27 5.90
N THR A 112 7.61 -2.10 6.42
CA THR A 112 6.62 -1.97 7.51
C THR A 112 5.55 -0.92 7.24
N GLN A 113 5.53 -0.29 6.07
CA GLN A 113 4.66 0.85 5.80
C GLN A 113 4.14 0.84 4.37
N LEU A 114 2.86 1.18 4.23
CA LEU A 114 2.22 1.34 2.93
C LEU A 114 1.32 2.58 2.94
N THR A 115 1.40 3.37 1.88
CA THR A 115 0.55 4.53 1.65
C THR A 115 -0.56 4.16 0.68
N ILE A 116 -1.80 4.57 0.99
CA ILE A 116 -2.96 4.53 0.08
C ILE A 116 -3.39 5.97 -0.20
N ASN A 117 -3.53 6.32 -1.47
CA ASN A 117 -4.01 7.60 -1.96
C ASN A 117 -5.44 7.46 -2.49
N ASN A 118 -6.15 8.58 -2.52
CA ASN A 118 -7.53 8.68 -2.98
C ASN A 118 -8.53 7.84 -2.18
N ALA A 119 -8.18 7.43 -0.96
CA ALA A 119 -9.12 6.73 -0.09
C ALA A 119 -10.32 7.64 0.19
N GLN A 120 -11.51 7.17 -0.19
CA GLN A 120 -12.73 7.96 -0.10
C GLN A 120 -13.94 7.05 0.10
N VAL A 121 -14.72 7.35 1.13
CA VAL A 121 -15.96 6.65 1.44
C VAL A 121 -17.13 7.61 1.34
N ASN A 122 -18.29 7.10 0.95
CA ASN A 122 -19.57 7.78 1.04
C ASN A 122 -20.42 7.05 2.05
N VAL A 123 -20.91 7.78 3.05
CA VAL A 123 -21.84 7.25 4.05
C VAL A 123 -23.21 7.81 3.73
N THR A 124 -24.13 6.96 3.28
CA THR A 124 -25.49 7.38 2.89
C THR A 124 -26.12 8.23 3.99
N LEU A 125 -26.74 9.35 3.61
CA LEU A 125 -27.32 10.41 4.48
C LEU A 125 -26.32 11.29 5.25
N LEU A 126 -25.09 10.85 5.48
CA LEU A 126 -24.07 11.66 6.18
C LEU A 126 -23.10 12.33 5.21
N GLY A 127 -23.02 11.83 3.98
CA GLY A 127 -22.20 12.37 2.90
C GLY A 127 -20.81 11.73 2.81
N GLN A 128 -19.96 12.36 2.01
CA GLN A 128 -18.66 11.83 1.63
C GLN A 128 -17.55 12.19 2.62
N CYS A 129 -16.57 11.31 2.72
CA CYS A 129 -15.27 11.54 3.33
C CYS A 129 -14.16 11.13 2.37
N GLY A 130 -13.11 11.94 2.27
CA GLY A 130 -12.07 11.81 1.26
C GLY A 130 -12.42 12.52 -0.06
N PRO A 131 -11.51 12.51 -1.04
CA PRO A 131 -10.29 11.69 -1.10
C PRO A 131 -9.22 12.14 -0.10
N SER A 132 -8.50 11.19 0.47
CA SER A 132 -7.39 11.46 1.39
C SER A 132 -6.26 10.47 1.20
N LYS A 133 -5.05 10.91 1.57
CA LYS A 133 -3.88 10.04 1.72
C LYS A 133 -3.93 9.39 3.09
N VAL A 134 -3.80 8.07 3.12
CA VAL A 134 -3.81 7.23 4.31
C VAL A 134 -2.47 6.50 4.40
N VAL A 135 -1.79 6.66 5.53
CA VAL A 135 -0.58 5.92 5.84
C VAL A 135 -0.96 4.74 6.74
N THR A 136 -0.52 3.55 6.37
CA THR A 136 -0.83 2.29 7.05
C THR A 136 0.45 1.58 7.47
N SER A 137 0.34 0.71 8.48
CA SER A 137 1.43 -0.18 8.87
C SER A 137 1.25 -1.56 8.26
N TRP A 138 2.33 -2.13 7.72
CA TRP A 138 2.39 -3.50 7.24
C TRP A 138 2.94 -4.43 8.32
N ASN A 139 2.32 -5.60 8.47
CA ASN A 139 2.84 -6.71 9.26
C ASN A 139 3.11 -7.90 8.34
N ASP A 140 4.39 -8.19 8.16
CA ASP A 140 4.85 -9.24 7.26
C ASP A 140 4.43 -10.64 7.71
N ALA A 141 4.57 -10.95 9.01
CA ALA A 141 4.24 -12.27 9.56
C ALA A 141 2.78 -12.67 9.29
N ASN A 142 1.86 -11.72 9.42
CA ASN A 142 0.44 -11.93 9.22
C ASN A 142 -0.05 -11.58 7.82
N SER A 143 0.80 -10.98 6.98
CA SER A 143 0.42 -10.42 5.68
C SER A 143 -0.77 -9.46 5.80
N SER A 144 -0.67 -8.52 6.74
CA SER A 144 -1.77 -7.65 7.13
C SER A 144 -1.41 -6.17 7.11
N ILE A 145 -2.43 -5.35 6.82
CA ILE A 145 -2.36 -3.90 6.80
C ILE A 145 -3.22 -3.36 7.94
N THR A 146 -2.67 -2.48 8.76
CA THR A 146 -3.41 -1.83 9.85
C THR A 146 -3.57 -0.33 9.58
N PHE A 147 -4.81 0.12 9.71
CA PHE A 147 -5.23 1.50 9.72
C PHE A 147 -5.31 1.96 11.18
N SER A 148 -4.51 2.96 11.56
CA SER A 148 -4.49 3.49 12.92
C SER A 148 -5.03 4.91 12.94
N ASN A 149 -6.34 5.07 13.21
CA ASN A 149 -7.02 6.37 13.18
C ASN A 149 -6.77 7.15 11.87
N ALA A 150 -6.83 6.44 10.73
CA ALA A 150 -6.69 7.05 9.42
C ALA A 150 -7.79 8.09 9.19
N VAL A 151 -7.41 9.36 9.03
CA VAL A 151 -8.36 10.46 8.85
C VAL A 151 -8.74 10.57 7.38
N LEU A 152 -10.04 10.54 7.11
CA LEU A 152 -10.62 10.89 5.81
C LEU A 152 -11.42 12.17 6.00
N ALA A 153 -10.93 13.29 5.46
CA ALA A 153 -11.55 14.60 5.65
C ALA A 153 -12.99 14.63 5.09
N PRO A 154 -13.92 15.41 5.66
CA PRO A 154 -13.72 16.35 6.75
C PRO A 154 -13.76 15.74 8.16
N ASP A 155 -14.40 14.59 8.35
CA ASP A 155 -14.85 14.13 9.67
C ASP A 155 -14.90 12.60 9.84
N CYS A 156 -14.36 11.82 8.90
CA CYS A 156 -14.28 10.38 9.04
C CYS A 156 -12.94 9.91 9.61
N LYS A 157 -13.00 8.81 10.38
CA LYS A 157 -11.82 8.06 10.80
C LYS A 157 -12.01 6.58 10.53
N VAL A 158 -10.93 5.92 10.13
CA VAL A 158 -10.89 4.48 9.89
C VAL A 158 -9.80 3.86 10.75
N THR A 159 -10.19 2.84 11.51
CA THR A 159 -9.28 2.02 12.30
C THR A 159 -9.62 0.57 12.04
N GLY A 160 -8.61 -0.29 11.85
CA GLY A 160 -8.85 -1.71 11.65
C GLY A 160 -7.65 -2.40 11.00
N THR A 161 -7.73 -3.71 10.89
CA THR A 161 -6.70 -4.53 10.26
C THR A 161 -7.33 -5.38 9.17
N VAL A 162 -6.71 -5.42 7.99
CA VAL A 162 -7.10 -6.31 6.89
C VAL A 162 -5.96 -7.27 6.59
N VAL A 163 -6.29 -8.51 6.26
CA VAL A 163 -5.33 -9.55 5.89
C VAL A 163 -5.45 -9.82 4.39
N THR A 164 -4.33 -9.89 3.69
CA THR A 164 -4.32 -10.12 2.24
C THR A 164 -4.38 -11.61 1.90
N SER A 165 -5.03 -11.92 0.78
CA SER A 165 -5.01 -13.20 0.09
C SER A 165 -4.77 -12.96 -1.41
N PRO A 166 -3.70 -13.53 -2.01
CA PRO A 166 -2.68 -14.36 -1.37
C PRO A 166 -1.87 -13.58 -0.33
N LYS A 167 -1.11 -14.31 0.49
CA LYS A 167 -0.21 -13.69 1.47
C LYS A 167 1.05 -13.17 0.77
N PHE A 168 1.50 -11.99 1.15
CA PHE A 168 2.68 -11.33 0.61
C PHE A 168 3.79 -11.19 1.65
N ARG A 169 5.01 -11.03 1.15
CA ARG A 169 6.16 -10.50 1.89
C ARG A 169 6.53 -9.14 1.34
N VAL A 170 6.92 -8.21 2.21
CA VAL A 170 7.42 -6.88 1.84
C VAL A 170 8.82 -6.72 2.41
N GLN A 171 9.83 -6.48 1.56
CA GLN A 171 11.25 -6.42 1.95
C GLN A 171 11.94 -5.18 1.39
#